data_AF-A0A9P8ER24-F1
#
_entry.id   AF-A0A9P8ER24-F1
#
_cell.length_a   1.000
_cell.length_b   1.000
_cell.length_c   1.000
_cell.angle_alpha   90.00
_cell.angle_beta   90.00
_cell.angle_gamma   90.00
#
_symmetry.space_group_name_H-M   'P 1'
#
loop_
_entity.id
_entity.type
_entity.pdbx_description
1 polymer ?
#
loop_
_entity_poly.entity_id
_entity_poly.type
_entity_poly.pdbx_seq_one_letter_code
_entity_poly.pdbx_strand_id
1 'polypeptide(L)'
;MDTSTAISTARILGPTISLATAGAILSISAFSTPLLSNDARSQSSEKPSPSSTLPAIRFIFSRGSHIIPESAAVAAANFGFLAYHAPSTVVNVLGMEMSSRAGFIAAGVLSMAIGPITQIMLPICNNPLREMGEKERQGRGNEIREDELKDMVQKFEWLNYVRGAVILAGGMLGLAVVTA
;
A
#
# COMPACT_ATOMS: atom_id res chain seq x y z
N MET A 1 6.49 -1.34 -31.53
CA MET A 1 6.86 -2.47 -30.65
C MET A 1 6.00 -3.65 -31.06
N ASP A 2 6.58 -4.81 -31.31
CA ASP A 2 5.87 -6.03 -31.63
C ASP A 2 5.17 -6.61 -30.38
N THR A 3 4.11 -7.39 -30.57
CA THR A 3 3.29 -7.92 -29.48
C THR A 3 4.09 -8.82 -28.52
N SER A 4 5.08 -9.54 -29.03
CA SER A 4 5.93 -10.42 -28.21
C SER A 4 6.79 -9.62 -27.24
N THR A 5 7.43 -8.54 -27.72
CA THR A 5 8.16 -7.61 -26.85
C THR A 5 7.24 -6.96 -25.84
N ALA A 6 6.03 -6.52 -26.24
CA ALA A 6 5.06 -5.94 -25.32
C ALA A 6 4.67 -6.89 -24.16
N ILE A 7 4.41 -8.16 -24.49
CA ILE A 7 4.11 -9.20 -23.49
C ILE A 7 5.29 -9.43 -22.56
N SER A 8 6.51 -9.53 -23.11
CA SER A 8 7.73 -9.75 -22.31
C SER A 8 8.00 -8.59 -21.36
N THR A 9 7.82 -7.35 -21.82
CA THR A 9 7.92 -6.16 -20.99
C THR A 9 6.87 -6.17 -19.88
N ALA A 10 5.60 -6.49 -20.19
CA ALA A 10 4.54 -6.51 -19.19
C ALA A 10 4.74 -7.60 -18.11
N ARG A 11 5.29 -8.77 -18.49
CA ARG A 11 5.66 -9.86 -17.57
C ARG A 11 6.70 -9.44 -16.53
N ILE A 12 7.57 -8.50 -16.89
CA ILE A 12 8.59 -7.95 -15.99
C ILE A 12 8.01 -6.78 -15.19
N LEU A 13 7.42 -5.80 -15.87
CA LEU A 13 6.97 -4.55 -15.25
C LEU A 13 5.82 -4.77 -14.26
N GLY A 14 4.81 -5.58 -14.58
CA GLY A 14 3.64 -5.78 -13.73
C GLY A 14 4.03 -6.27 -12.32
N PRO A 15 4.68 -7.44 -12.19
CA PRO A 15 5.17 -7.94 -10.91
C PRO A 15 6.17 -6.98 -10.24
N THR A 16 7.13 -6.43 -10.98
CA THR A 16 8.17 -5.55 -10.41
C THR A 16 7.55 -4.30 -9.78
N ILE A 17 6.65 -3.62 -10.49
CA ILE A 17 5.99 -2.41 -9.99
C ILE A 17 5.10 -2.76 -8.79
N SER A 18 4.34 -3.86 -8.86
CA SER A 18 3.49 -4.28 -7.75
C SER A 18 4.30 -4.60 -6.50
N LEU A 19 5.38 -5.39 -6.63
CA LEU A 19 6.25 -5.77 -5.52
C LEU A 19 7.05 -4.58 -4.97
N ALA A 20 7.53 -3.67 -5.81
CA ALA A 20 8.20 -2.45 -5.38
C ALA A 20 7.25 -1.52 -4.63
N THR A 21 6.01 -1.37 -5.12
CA THR A 21 4.96 -0.58 -4.45
C THR A 21 4.60 -1.20 -3.11
N ALA A 22 4.41 -2.52 -3.06
CA ALA A 22 4.18 -3.26 -1.82
C ALA A 22 5.33 -3.07 -0.82
N GLY A 23 6.57 -3.24 -1.29
CA GLY A 23 7.78 -3.06 -0.51
C GLY A 23 7.89 -1.64 0.05
N ALA A 24 7.54 -0.61 -0.74
CA ALA A 24 7.53 0.77 -0.27
C ALA A 24 6.50 0.99 0.86
N ILE A 25 5.26 0.51 0.69
CA ILE A 25 4.20 0.63 1.71
C ILE A 25 4.57 -0.15 2.98
N LEU A 26 5.02 -1.39 2.82
CA LEU A 26 5.37 -2.28 3.94
C LEU A 26 6.63 -1.80 4.64
N SER A 27 7.63 -1.30 3.93
CA SER A 27 8.82 -0.72 4.55
C SER A 27 8.46 0.55 5.32
N ILE A 28 7.64 1.44 4.75
CA ILE A 28 7.14 2.59 5.50
C ILE A 28 6.43 2.11 6.76
N SER A 29 5.54 1.11 6.67
CA SER A 29 4.81 0.60 7.85
C SER A 29 5.77 -0.06 8.86
N ALA A 30 6.72 -0.86 8.40
CA ALA A 30 7.67 -1.62 9.20
C ALA A 30 8.80 -0.78 9.80
N PHE A 31 9.13 0.38 9.20
CA PHE A 31 10.09 1.34 9.75
C PHE A 31 9.41 2.47 10.51
N SER A 32 8.20 2.89 10.14
CA SER A 32 7.45 3.89 10.89
C SER A 32 7.06 3.36 12.26
N THR A 33 6.70 2.08 12.37
CA THR A 33 6.41 1.44 13.68
C THR A 33 7.60 1.56 14.67
N PRO A 34 8.85 1.18 14.32
CA PRO A 34 10.01 1.31 15.22
C PRO A 34 10.65 2.71 15.25
N LEU A 35 10.56 3.54 14.20
CA LEU A 35 11.10 4.90 14.23
C LEU A 35 10.18 5.85 15.01
N LEU A 36 8.87 5.66 14.92
CA LEU A 36 7.95 6.22 15.89
C LEU A 36 8.17 5.58 17.28
N SER A 37 8.60 4.33 17.40
CA SER A 37 8.93 3.77 18.73
C SER A 37 10.20 4.35 19.37
N ASN A 38 11.18 4.82 18.59
CA ASN A 38 12.48 5.31 19.11
C ASN A 38 12.53 6.83 19.30
N ASP A 39 11.86 7.64 18.46
CA ASP A 39 11.81 9.10 18.62
C ASP A 39 10.44 9.61 19.14
N ALA A 40 9.38 8.81 19.05
CA ALA A 40 8.03 9.16 19.47
C ALA A 40 7.46 8.16 20.49
N ARG A 41 8.01 8.13 21.71
CA ARG A 41 7.37 7.59 22.94
C ARG A 41 5.84 7.39 22.78
N SER A 42 5.37 6.20 22.38
CA SER A 42 3.93 5.86 22.48
C SER A 42 3.51 4.41 22.22
N GLN A 43 4.38 3.49 21.81
CA GLN A 43 4.03 2.06 21.98
C GLN A 43 4.48 1.53 23.36
N SER A 44 5.53 2.12 23.94
CA SER A 44 6.07 1.74 25.28
C SER A 44 6.24 2.91 26.27
N SER A 45 5.80 4.12 25.92
CA SER A 45 5.81 5.28 26.83
C SER A 45 4.43 5.95 26.80
N GLU A 46 4.02 6.58 27.89
CA GLU A 46 2.61 6.84 28.17
C GLU A 46 1.85 7.59 27.07
N LYS A 47 2.44 8.53 26.30
CA LYS A 47 1.71 9.35 25.29
C LYS A 47 2.59 9.98 24.17
N PRO A 48 2.17 9.97 22.87
CA PRO A 48 2.92 10.56 21.74
C PRO A 48 2.84 12.09 21.68
N SER A 49 3.95 12.76 21.34
CA SER A 49 3.97 14.21 21.11
C SER A 49 3.37 14.57 19.74
N PRO A 50 2.35 15.44 19.67
CA PRO A 50 1.79 15.94 18.41
C PRO A 50 2.83 16.65 17.52
N SER A 51 3.77 17.39 18.12
CA SER A 51 4.75 18.23 17.43
C SER A 51 5.76 17.46 16.56
N SER A 52 6.04 16.20 16.89
CA SER A 52 6.93 15.33 16.11
C SER A 52 6.16 14.34 15.23
N THR A 53 5.07 13.78 15.76
CA THR A 53 4.30 12.70 15.12
C THR A 53 3.54 13.19 13.88
N LEU A 54 2.87 14.35 13.98
CA LEU A 54 2.00 14.84 12.91
C LEU A 54 2.78 15.31 11.67
N PRO A 55 3.94 15.99 11.79
CA PRO A 55 4.79 16.29 10.63
C PRO A 55 5.30 15.04 9.91
N ALA A 56 5.71 13.99 10.66
CA ALA A 56 6.22 12.75 10.08
C ALA A 56 5.13 12.03 9.25
N ILE A 57 3.93 11.88 9.82
CA ILE A 57 2.79 11.25 9.13
C ILE A 57 2.39 12.08 7.90
N ARG A 58 2.39 13.41 8.01
CA ARG A 58 2.07 14.29 6.87
C ARG A 58 3.06 14.12 5.73
N PHE A 59 4.35 13.99 6.02
CA PHE A 59 5.36 13.76 5.00
C PHE A 59 5.11 12.44 4.25
N ILE A 60 4.84 11.36 5.00
CA ILE A 60 4.52 10.03 4.46
C ILE A 60 3.26 10.10 3.58
N PHE A 61 2.19 10.73 4.07
CA PHE A 61 0.93 10.87 3.34
C PHE A 61 1.10 11.66 2.04
N SER A 62 1.79 12.80 2.11
CA SER A 62 2.03 13.68 0.95
C SER A 62 2.75 12.93 -0.17
N ARG A 63 3.84 12.22 0.15
CA ARG A 63 4.61 11.46 -0.84
C ARG A 63 3.88 10.22 -1.35
N GLY A 64 3.21 9.48 -0.47
CA GLY A 64 2.52 8.25 -0.83
C GLY A 64 1.24 8.44 -1.66
N SER A 65 0.52 9.55 -1.45
CA SER A 65 -0.79 9.78 -2.08
C SER A 65 -0.78 9.92 -3.60
N HIS A 66 0.35 10.30 -4.19
CA HIS A 66 0.50 10.39 -5.65
C HIS A 66 1.18 9.14 -6.24
N ILE A 67 2.23 8.64 -5.60
CA ILE A 67 3.04 7.54 -6.14
C ILE A 67 2.32 6.20 -6.07
N ILE A 68 1.66 5.89 -4.94
CA ILE A 68 1.09 4.57 -4.68
C ILE A 68 -0.11 4.26 -5.60
N PRO A 69 -1.12 5.15 -5.74
CA PRO A 69 -2.26 4.86 -6.62
C PRO A 69 -1.86 4.75 -8.09
N GLU A 70 -0.93 5.60 -8.55
CA GLU A 70 -0.44 5.55 -9.94
C GLU A 70 0.32 4.26 -10.21
N SER A 71 1.22 3.86 -9.30
CA SER A 71 1.99 2.62 -9.44
C SER A 71 1.07 1.38 -9.42
N ALA A 72 0.06 1.38 -8.55
CA ALA A 72 -0.95 0.33 -8.50
C ALA A 72 -1.76 0.23 -9.81
N ALA A 73 -2.16 1.36 -10.37
CA ALA A 73 -2.87 1.42 -11.65
C ALA A 73 -2.00 0.91 -12.81
N VAL A 74 -0.72 1.29 -12.85
CA VAL A 74 0.22 0.81 -13.86
C VAL A 74 0.45 -0.71 -13.73
N ALA A 75 0.62 -1.23 -12.51
CA ALA A 75 0.74 -2.67 -12.29
C ALA A 75 -0.50 -3.44 -12.76
N ALA A 76 -1.69 -2.95 -12.40
CA ALA A 76 -2.94 -3.58 -12.81
C ALA A 76 -3.20 -3.49 -14.31
N ALA A 77 -2.80 -2.39 -14.97
CA ALA A 77 -2.87 -2.28 -16.42
C ALA A 77 -1.97 -3.31 -17.11
N ASN A 78 -0.76 -3.55 -16.59
CA ASN A 78 0.12 -4.61 -17.10
C ASN A 78 -0.50 -6.00 -16.90
N PHE A 79 -1.06 -6.28 -15.72
CA PHE A 79 -1.74 -7.56 -15.49
C PHE A 79 -3.00 -7.72 -16.36
N GLY A 80 -3.77 -6.66 -16.59
CA GLY A 80 -4.90 -6.68 -17.53
C GLY A 80 -4.46 -6.95 -18.97
N PHE A 81 -3.36 -6.33 -19.41
CA PHE A 81 -2.76 -6.59 -20.72
C PHE A 81 -2.31 -8.05 -20.87
N LEU A 82 -1.69 -8.62 -19.84
CA LEU A 82 -1.30 -10.02 -19.80
C LEU A 82 -2.52 -10.95 -19.80
N ALA A 83 -3.56 -10.64 -19.03
CA ALA A 83 -4.81 -11.41 -18.99
C ALA A 83 -5.49 -11.47 -20.37
N TYR A 84 -5.50 -10.34 -21.10
CA TYR A 84 -6.09 -10.27 -22.44
C TYR A 84 -5.36 -11.17 -23.43
N HIS A 85 -4.02 -11.22 -23.38
CA HIS A 85 -3.20 -12.04 -24.28
C HIS A 85 -2.93 -13.46 -23.76
N ALA A 86 -3.30 -13.78 -22.52
CA ALA A 86 -3.06 -15.08 -21.94
C ALA A 86 -3.97 -16.16 -22.56
N PRO A 87 -3.41 -17.32 -22.95
CA PRO A 87 -4.20 -18.51 -23.26
C PRO A 87 -4.90 -19.00 -21.98
N SER A 88 -6.03 -19.69 -22.09
CA SER A 88 -6.73 -20.25 -20.91
C SER A 88 -6.10 -21.55 -20.40
N THR A 89 -4.77 -21.56 -20.30
CA THR A 89 -4.00 -22.71 -19.80
C THR A 89 -4.10 -22.77 -18.28
N VAL A 90 -4.26 -23.97 -17.74
CA VAL A 90 -4.23 -24.21 -16.30
C VAL A 90 -2.79 -24.14 -15.81
N VAL A 91 -2.55 -23.31 -14.81
CA VAL A 91 -1.28 -23.16 -14.10
C VAL A 91 -1.47 -23.55 -12.65
N ASN A 92 -0.45 -24.18 -12.06
CA ASN A 92 -0.44 -24.48 -10.63
C ASN A 92 0.30 -23.36 -9.90
N VAL A 93 -0.44 -22.58 -9.11
CA VAL A 93 0.11 -21.50 -8.30
C VAL A 93 -0.07 -21.86 -6.83
N LEU A 94 1.04 -22.12 -6.14
CA LEU A 94 1.04 -22.46 -4.70
C LEU A 94 0.13 -23.65 -4.36
N GLY A 95 0.07 -24.67 -5.24
CA GLY A 95 -0.78 -25.85 -5.06
C GLY A 95 -2.23 -25.65 -5.50
N MET A 96 -2.61 -24.47 -5.97
CA MET A 96 -3.95 -24.18 -6.51
C MET A 96 -3.91 -24.18 -8.05
N GLU A 97 -4.78 -24.97 -8.67
CA GLU A 97 -4.96 -24.95 -10.11
C GLU A 97 -5.88 -23.79 -10.50
N MET A 98 -5.41 -22.92 -11.40
CA MET A 98 -6.22 -21.84 -11.96
C MET A 98 -5.84 -21.55 -13.40
N SER A 99 -6.72 -20.95 -14.19
CA SER A 99 -6.32 -20.47 -15.52
C SER A 99 -5.36 -19.29 -15.39
N SER A 100 -4.34 -19.22 -16.24
CA SER A 100 -3.37 -18.11 -16.24
C SER A 100 -4.06 -16.75 -16.44
N ARG A 101 -5.10 -16.70 -17.28
CA ARG A 101 -5.97 -15.53 -17.43
C ARG A 101 -6.63 -15.11 -16.11
N ALA A 102 -7.24 -16.05 -15.38
CA ALA A 102 -7.84 -15.75 -14.08
C ALA A 102 -6.80 -15.29 -13.06
N GLY A 103 -5.61 -15.90 -13.06
CA GLY A 103 -4.49 -15.49 -12.22
C GLY A 103 -4.05 -14.04 -12.46
N PHE A 104 -3.91 -13.63 -13.73
CA PHE A 104 -3.58 -12.25 -14.07
C PHE A 104 -4.70 -11.26 -13.73
N ILE A 105 -5.97 -11.63 -13.94
CA ILE A 105 -7.11 -10.79 -13.53
C ILE A 105 -7.09 -10.59 -12.01
N ALA A 106 -6.94 -11.67 -11.25
CA ALA A 106 -6.87 -11.61 -9.79
C ALA A 106 -5.68 -10.78 -9.31
N ALA A 107 -4.50 -10.92 -9.93
CA ALA A 107 -3.33 -10.10 -9.65
C ALA A 107 -3.63 -8.59 -9.87
N GLY A 108 -4.23 -8.23 -11.00
CA GLY A 108 -4.62 -6.85 -11.30
C GLY A 108 -5.64 -6.27 -10.32
N VAL A 109 -6.65 -7.06 -9.95
CA VAL A 109 -7.66 -6.68 -8.95
C VAL A 109 -7.02 -6.45 -7.58
N LEU A 110 -6.15 -7.37 -7.13
CA LEU A 110 -5.44 -7.23 -5.86
C LEU A 110 -4.51 -6.00 -5.86
N SER A 111 -3.79 -5.74 -6.95
CA SER A 111 -2.97 -4.52 -7.08
C SER A 111 -3.82 -3.23 -7.00
N MET A 112 -5.04 -3.22 -7.56
CA MET A 112 -5.95 -2.05 -7.50
C MET A 112 -6.80 -1.96 -6.22
N ALA A 113 -6.90 -3.03 -5.44
CA ALA A 113 -7.70 -3.07 -4.21
C ALA A 113 -7.22 -2.09 -3.13
N ILE A 114 -6.02 -1.50 -3.29
CA ILE A 114 -5.53 -0.39 -2.48
C ILE A 114 -6.48 0.81 -2.53
N GLY A 115 -7.16 1.05 -3.66
CA GLY A 115 -8.10 2.15 -3.84
C GLY A 115 -9.23 2.12 -2.80
N PRO A 116 -10.07 1.06 -2.79
CA PRO A 116 -11.11 0.88 -1.78
C PRO A 116 -10.60 0.96 -0.33
N ILE A 117 -9.46 0.35 -0.01
CA ILE A 117 -8.89 0.42 1.35
C ILE A 117 -8.52 1.86 1.72
N THR A 118 -7.98 2.63 0.75
CA THR A 118 -7.66 4.05 0.96
C THR A 118 -8.91 4.87 1.20
N GLN A 119 -10.01 4.60 0.47
CA GLN A 119 -11.29 5.30 0.68
C GLN A 119 -11.85 5.07 2.09
N ILE A 120 -11.66 3.88 2.66
CA ILE A 120 -12.04 3.56 4.04
C ILE A 120 -11.08 4.22 5.05
N MET A 121 -9.78 4.24 4.76
CA MET A 121 -8.74 4.81 5.63
C MET A 121 -8.88 6.34 5.78
N LEU A 122 -9.35 7.05 4.75
CA LEU A 122 -9.52 8.50 4.76
C LEU A 122 -10.39 9.01 5.93
N PRO A 123 -11.65 8.58 6.10
CA PRO A 123 -12.49 9.02 7.21
C PRO A 123 -12.07 8.43 8.55
N ILE A 124 -11.49 7.23 8.59
CA ILE A 124 -11.20 6.52 9.85
C ILE A 124 -10.02 7.12 10.61
N CYS A 125 -8.94 7.48 9.92
CA CYS A 125 -7.72 7.97 10.58
C CYS A 125 -7.09 9.16 9.88
N ASN A 126 -7.08 9.24 8.55
CA ASN A 126 -6.32 10.30 7.88
C ASN A 126 -6.94 11.69 8.05
N ASN A 127 -8.27 11.81 7.98
CA ASN A 127 -8.96 13.08 8.18
C ASN A 127 -8.78 13.59 9.62
N PRO A 128 -8.99 12.77 10.67
CA PRO A 128 -8.64 13.15 12.04
C PRO A 128 -7.17 13.57 12.21
N LEU A 129 -6.22 12.79 11.68
CA LEU A 129 -4.78 13.13 11.76
C LEU A 129 -4.45 14.45 11.05
N ARG A 130 -5.13 14.77 9.95
CA ARG A 130 -4.98 16.06 9.27
C ARG A 130 -5.49 17.21 10.12
N GLU A 131 -6.66 17.05 10.75
CA GLU A 131 -7.23 18.07 11.65
C GLU A 131 -6.30 18.32 12.85
N MET A 132 -5.78 17.26 13.47
CA MET A 132 -4.78 17.37 14.53
C MET A 132 -3.52 18.09 14.02
N GLY A 133 -3.04 17.75 12.82
CA GLY A 133 -1.89 18.42 12.19
C GLY A 133 -2.10 19.90 11.91
N GLU A 134 -3.34 20.32 11.64
CA GLU A 134 -3.71 21.73 11.47
C GLU A 134 -3.77 22.47 12.80
N LYS A 135 -4.33 21.84 13.86
CA LYS A 135 -4.32 22.39 15.22
C LYS A 135 -2.89 22.60 15.73
N GLU A 136 -2.02 21.62 15.54
CA GLU A 136 -0.60 21.73 15.90
C GLU A 136 0.07 22.93 15.22
N ARG A 137 -0.16 23.12 13.91
CA ARG A 137 0.39 24.25 13.15
C ARG A 137 -0.13 25.61 13.60
N GLN A 138 -1.31 25.65 14.22
CA GLN A 138 -1.88 26.86 14.80
C GLN A 138 -1.35 27.14 16.22
N GLY A 139 -0.42 26.33 16.73
CA GLY A 139 0.07 26.43 18.11
C GLY A 139 -0.91 25.86 19.15
N ARG A 140 -1.94 25.13 18.70
CA ARG A 140 -3.00 24.53 19.54
C ARG A 140 -2.75 23.04 19.80
N GLY A 141 -1.48 22.66 19.85
CA GLY A 141 -1.06 21.27 20.08
C GLY A 141 -1.51 20.69 21.41
N ASN A 142 -1.60 21.54 22.42
CA ASN A 142 -2.10 21.22 23.76
C ASN A 142 -3.59 20.81 23.78
N GLU A 143 -4.36 21.13 22.73
CA GLU A 143 -5.75 20.68 22.57
C GLU A 143 -5.86 19.26 21.99
N ILE A 144 -4.75 18.70 21.51
CA ILE A 144 -4.72 17.36 20.92
C ILE A 144 -4.56 16.35 22.04
N ARG A 145 -5.58 15.50 22.18
CA ARG A 145 -5.53 14.36 23.09
C ARG A 145 -4.52 13.35 22.57
N GLU A 146 -3.47 13.11 23.35
CA GLU A 146 -2.37 12.24 22.93
C GLU A 146 -2.81 10.76 22.83
N ASP A 147 -3.81 10.33 23.62
CA ASP A 147 -4.45 9.02 23.52
C ASP A 147 -5.23 8.86 22.22
N GLU A 148 -5.95 9.91 21.80
CA GLU A 148 -6.65 9.94 20.52
C GLU A 148 -5.68 9.96 19.34
N LEU A 149 -4.60 10.74 19.45
CA LEU A 149 -3.52 10.75 18.47
C LEU A 149 -2.94 9.33 18.32
N LYS A 150 -2.62 8.66 19.44
CA LYS A 150 -2.10 7.29 19.44
C LYS A 150 -3.04 6.31 18.72
N ASP A 151 -4.33 6.33 19.04
CA ASP A 151 -5.32 5.46 18.41
C ASP A 151 -5.40 5.70 16.89
N MET A 152 -5.38 6.96 16.46
CA MET A 152 -5.39 7.30 15.03
C MET A 152 -4.12 6.84 14.30
N VAL A 153 -2.95 6.97 14.94
CA VAL A 153 -1.67 6.49 14.38
C VAL A 153 -1.69 4.96 14.24
N GLN A 154 -2.15 4.24 15.26
CA GLN A 154 -2.25 2.77 15.20
C GLN A 154 -3.19 2.30 14.09
N LYS A 155 -4.34 2.97 13.91
CA LYS A 155 -5.26 2.69 12.80
C LYS A 155 -4.62 2.95 11.44
N PHE A 156 -3.91 4.07 11.31
CA PHE A 156 -3.17 4.41 10.09
C PHE A 156 -2.10 3.36 9.77
N GLU A 157 -1.31 2.94 10.76
CA GLU A 157 -0.28 1.90 10.61
C GLU A 157 -0.88 0.57 10.17
N TRP A 158 -1.91 0.10 10.88
CA TRP A 158 -2.59 -1.15 10.57
C TRP A 158 -3.18 -1.14 9.15
N LEU A 159 -3.89 -0.08 8.77
CA LEU A 159 -4.50 0.01 7.46
C LEU A 159 -3.46 0.12 6.34
N ASN A 160 -2.31 0.77 6.58
CA ASN A 160 -1.21 0.76 5.61
C ASN A 160 -0.57 -0.63 5.49
N TYR A 161 -0.41 -1.36 6.59
CA TYR A 161 0.10 -2.73 6.56
C TYR A 161 -0.82 -3.64 5.73
N VAL A 162 -2.14 -3.56 5.95
CA VAL A 162 -3.15 -4.29 5.17
C VAL A 162 -3.06 -3.91 3.69
N ARG A 163 -2.97 -2.62 3.36
CA ARG A 163 -2.80 -2.16 1.96
C ARG A 163 -1.56 -2.78 1.32
N GLY A 164 -0.43 -2.71 2.01
CA GLY A 164 0.84 -3.27 1.56
C GLY A 164 0.78 -4.78 1.33
N ALA A 165 0.14 -5.52 2.24
CA ALA A 165 -0.04 -6.97 2.12
C ALA A 165 -0.92 -7.35 0.92
N VAL A 166 -1.98 -6.57 0.65
CA VAL A 166 -2.89 -6.83 -0.48
C VAL A 166 -2.19 -6.64 -1.82
N ILE A 167 -1.44 -5.55 -2.02
CA ILE A 167 -0.66 -5.37 -3.26
C ILE A 167 0.52 -6.36 -3.37
N LEU A 168 1.11 -6.77 -2.24
CA LEU A 168 2.12 -7.84 -2.22
C LEU A 168 1.53 -9.13 -2.75
N ALA A 169 0.34 -9.53 -2.27
CA ALA A 169 -0.36 -10.71 -2.74
C ALA A 169 -0.64 -10.65 -4.25
N GLY A 170 -1.10 -9.49 -4.76
CA GLY A 170 -1.28 -9.28 -6.20
C GLY A 170 0.01 -9.44 -7.00
N GLY A 171 1.11 -8.84 -6.53
CA GLY A 171 2.43 -8.95 -7.17
C GLY A 171 2.99 -10.37 -7.18
N MET A 172 2.88 -11.08 -6.04
CA MET A 172 3.33 -12.47 -5.90
C MET A 172 2.50 -13.41 -6.78
N LEU A 173 1.18 -13.24 -6.82
CA LEU A 173 0.29 -14.01 -7.69
C LEU A 173 0.64 -13.78 -9.16
N GLY A 174 0.78 -12.52 -9.57
CA GLY A 174 1.17 -12.16 -10.93
C GLY A 174 2.52 -12.77 -11.32
N LEU A 175 3.51 -12.72 -10.43
CA LEU A 175 4.82 -13.34 -10.64
C LEU A 175 4.71 -14.86 -10.79
N ALA A 176 3.98 -15.51 -9.88
CA ALA A 176 3.82 -16.96 -9.90
C ALA A 176 3.16 -17.45 -11.20
N VAL A 177 2.16 -16.71 -11.71
CA VAL A 177 1.51 -17.01 -13.00
C VAL A 177 2.46 -16.79 -14.18
N VAL A 178 3.37 -15.80 -14.11
CA VAL A 178 4.41 -15.60 -15.14
C VAL A 178 5.41 -16.76 -15.19
N THR A 179 5.72 -17.35 -14.03
CA THR A 179 6.75 -18.39 -13.89
C THR A 179 6.23 -19.83 -13.97
N ALA A 180 4.91 -20.03 -13.98
CA ALA A 180 4.25 -21.33 -14.10
C ALA A 180 4.07 -21.76 -15.56
#